data_AF-A0A2V3PTX3-F1
#
_entry.id   AF-A0A2V3PTX3-F1
#
_cell.length_a   1.000
_cell.length_b   1.000
_cell.length_c   1.000
_cell.angle_alpha   90.00
_cell.angle_beta   90.00
_cell.angle_gamma   90.00
#
_symmetry.space_group_name_H-M   'P 1'
#
loop_
_entity.id
_entity.type
_entity.pdbx_description
1 polymer ?
#
loop_
_entity_poly.entity_id
_entity_poly.type
_entity_poly.pdbx_seq_one_letter_code
_entity_poly.pdbx_strand_id
1 'polypeptide(L)'
;MCISLGMISFNCNGDATCQDGINLLPMYGRVQKCKEQLDSDSEFLKESDQKEPNRAKAAIDIMNTGWYYLHQGDYDTAMKRINQAWLLDSTNIAVYSSYVVILDLTSKTDEAIKMLDLTCDKINTRVDPDSPTQMNPSNQMFAEFIVGNTFFTYKKMHNTNLAQYLYAKLDMLNIPQSNKEALKNQLRTDIPEIN
;
A
#
# COMPACT_ATOMS: atom_id res chain seq x y z
N MET A 1 52.80 -38.18 -12.05
CA MET A 1 52.28 -36.85 -12.39
C MET A 1 50.88 -36.77 -11.80
N CYS A 2 50.74 -36.09 -10.66
CA CYS A 2 49.47 -35.99 -9.93
C CYS A 2 48.49 -35.10 -10.70
N ILE A 3 47.31 -35.62 -11.03
CA ILE A 3 46.18 -34.80 -11.44
C ILE A 3 45.13 -34.96 -10.35
N SER A 4 45.17 -34.03 -9.40
CA SER A 4 44.19 -33.86 -8.33
C SER A 4 42.89 -33.29 -8.90
N LEU A 5 41.80 -34.06 -8.79
CA LEU A 5 40.44 -33.57 -8.96
C LEU A 5 40.13 -32.56 -7.84
N GLY A 6 40.03 -31.28 -8.20
CA GLY A 6 39.55 -30.23 -7.29
C GLY A 6 38.02 -30.22 -7.24
N MET A 7 37.46 -30.58 -6.09
CA MET A 7 36.06 -30.36 -5.77
C MET A 7 35.81 -28.85 -5.70
N ILE A 8 34.90 -28.33 -6.51
CA ILE A 8 34.37 -26.97 -6.35
C ILE A 8 33.26 -27.07 -5.30
N SER A 9 33.59 -26.70 -4.07
CA SER A 9 32.62 -26.49 -3.01
C SER A 9 31.78 -25.26 -3.37
N PHE A 10 30.51 -25.46 -3.75
CA PHE A 10 29.52 -24.39 -3.71
C PHE A 10 29.30 -24.00 -2.26
N ASN A 11 29.97 -22.93 -1.82
CA ASN A 11 29.75 -22.34 -0.52
C ASN A 11 28.44 -21.53 -0.58
N CYS A 12 27.31 -22.19 -0.32
CA CYS A 12 26.04 -21.53 -0.04
C CYS A 12 26.12 -20.95 1.38
N ASN A 13 26.66 -19.75 1.51
CA ASN A 13 26.48 -18.92 2.70
C ASN A 13 26.23 -17.49 2.22
N GLY A 14 24.96 -17.20 1.93
CA GLY A 14 24.49 -15.86 1.65
C GLY A 14 23.44 -15.49 2.69
N ASP A 15 23.85 -15.30 3.95
CA ASP A 15 23.01 -14.53 4.86
C ASP A 15 22.88 -13.13 4.26
N ALA A 16 21.68 -12.79 3.82
CA ALA A 16 21.40 -11.46 3.28
C ALA A 16 21.75 -10.43 4.36
N THR A 17 22.64 -9.50 4.04
CA THR A 17 23.01 -8.40 4.95
C THR A 17 21.74 -7.70 5.42
N CYS A 18 21.54 -7.60 6.73
CA CYS A 18 20.30 -7.06 7.26
C CYS A 18 20.21 -5.55 6.98
N GLN A 19 19.37 -5.19 6.01
CA GLN A 19 19.17 -3.81 5.59
C GLN A 19 18.25 -3.08 6.57
N ASP A 20 18.74 -2.01 7.19
CA ASP A 20 17.96 -1.18 8.10
C ASP A 20 16.96 -0.27 7.37
N GLY A 21 15.95 0.20 8.11
CA GLY A 21 15.00 1.22 7.64
C GLY A 21 13.98 0.74 6.62
N ILE A 22 14.00 -0.55 6.23
CA ILE A 22 13.05 -1.08 5.24
C ILE A 22 11.59 -0.95 5.69
N ASN A 23 11.33 -0.91 7.00
CA ASN A 23 10.00 -0.69 7.57
C ASN A 23 9.44 0.73 7.37
N LEU A 24 10.24 1.67 6.85
CA LEU A 24 9.84 3.00 6.40
C LEU A 24 9.54 3.07 4.90
N LEU A 25 9.65 1.94 4.19
CA LEU A 25 9.32 1.82 2.77
C LEU A 25 8.02 1.04 2.60
N PRO A 26 7.14 1.40 1.64
CA PRO A 26 5.96 0.62 1.33
C PRO A 26 6.30 -0.86 1.08
N MET A 27 5.53 -1.76 1.69
CA MET A 27 5.72 -3.22 1.58
C MET A 27 7.16 -3.65 1.93
N TYR A 28 7.76 -2.99 2.92
CA TYR A 28 9.16 -3.19 3.32
C TYR A 28 10.17 -2.97 2.19
N GLY A 29 9.84 -2.15 1.19
CA GLY A 29 10.69 -1.88 0.03
C GLY A 29 10.81 -3.05 -0.94
N ARG A 30 10.07 -4.15 -0.73
CA ARG A 30 10.15 -5.39 -1.52
C ARG A 30 11.57 -5.98 -1.62
N VAL A 31 12.42 -5.67 -0.64
CA VAL A 31 13.76 -6.25 -0.57
C VAL A 31 13.71 -7.64 0.06
N GLN A 32 14.75 -8.44 -0.17
CA GLN A 32 14.92 -9.69 0.56
C GLN A 32 15.21 -9.39 2.03
N LYS A 33 14.33 -9.85 2.92
CA LYS A 33 14.50 -9.70 4.37
C LYS A 33 15.57 -10.65 4.91
N CYS A 34 16.29 -10.18 5.93
CA CYS A 34 17.25 -10.98 6.70
C CYS A 34 16.53 -11.90 7.69
N LYS A 35 17.24 -12.84 8.33
CA LYS A 35 16.64 -13.81 9.27
C LYS A 35 15.96 -13.10 10.44
N GLU A 36 16.60 -12.09 11.01
CA GLU A 36 16.10 -11.33 12.15
C GLU A 36 14.80 -10.58 11.83
N GLN A 37 14.70 -10.03 10.61
CA GLN A 37 13.50 -9.35 10.13
C GLN A 37 12.35 -10.34 9.90
N LEU A 38 12.65 -11.53 9.36
CA LEU A 38 11.66 -12.60 9.20
C LEU A 38 11.18 -13.13 10.54
N ASP A 39 12.06 -13.20 11.54
CA ASP A 39 11.68 -13.59 12.90
C ASP A 39 10.76 -12.56 13.55
N SER A 40 11.04 -11.27 13.38
CA SER A 40 10.16 -10.20 13.84
C SER A 40 8.79 -10.23 13.16
N ASP A 41 8.74 -10.48 11.84
CA ASP A 41 7.48 -10.67 11.12
C ASP A 41 6.69 -11.86 11.69
N SER A 42 7.37 -12.99 11.95
CA SER A 42 6.75 -14.21 12.48
C SER A 42 6.19 -14.02 13.89
N GLU A 43 6.92 -13.33 14.76
CA GLU A 43 6.47 -12.99 16.11
C GLU A 43 5.24 -12.08 16.07
N PHE A 44 5.28 -11.01 15.27
CA PHE A 44 4.13 -10.12 15.09
C PHE A 44 2.88 -10.85 14.58
N LEU A 45 3.03 -11.74 13.60
CA LEU A 45 1.91 -12.51 13.06
C LEU A 45 1.32 -13.44 14.12
N LYS A 46 2.16 -14.13 14.89
CA LYS A 46 1.73 -15.00 15.99
C LYS A 46 0.96 -14.22 17.05
N GLU A 47 1.46 -13.06 17.47
CA GLU A 47 0.75 -12.21 18.44
C GLU A 47 -0.57 -11.67 17.90
N SER A 48 -0.61 -11.35 16.61
CA SER A 48 -1.83 -10.88 15.94
C SER A 48 -2.89 -11.98 15.91
N ASP A 49 -2.51 -13.19 15.52
CA ASP A 49 -3.42 -14.36 15.47
C ASP A 49 -3.99 -14.71 16.86
N GLN A 50 -3.23 -14.47 17.94
CA GLN A 50 -3.69 -14.67 19.31
C GLN A 50 -4.76 -13.65 19.74
N LYS A 51 -4.70 -12.41 19.23
CA LYS A 51 -5.62 -11.33 19.58
C LYS A 51 -6.86 -11.33 18.70
N GLU A 52 -6.68 -11.57 17.41
CA GLU A 52 -7.72 -11.57 16.40
C GLU A 52 -7.39 -12.63 15.33
N PRO A 53 -8.02 -13.82 15.40
CA PRO A 53 -7.77 -14.90 14.44
C PRO A 53 -8.15 -14.57 12.99
N ASN A 54 -9.04 -13.59 12.76
CA ASN A 54 -9.36 -13.13 11.42
C ASN A 54 -8.35 -12.07 10.95
N ARG A 55 -7.35 -12.49 10.17
CA ARG A 55 -6.30 -11.60 9.67
C ARG A 55 -6.79 -10.43 8.82
N ALA A 56 -7.89 -10.57 8.08
CA ALA A 56 -8.46 -9.45 7.31
C ALA A 56 -9.00 -8.36 8.25
N LYS A 57 -9.65 -8.77 9.35
CA LYS A 57 -10.08 -7.84 10.40
C LYS A 57 -8.89 -7.23 11.15
N ALA A 58 -7.91 -8.04 11.55
CA ALA A 58 -6.70 -7.55 12.20
C ALA A 58 -5.94 -6.53 11.33
N ALA A 59 -5.87 -6.76 10.01
CA ALA A 59 -5.26 -5.83 9.06
C ALA A 59 -5.97 -4.48 9.05
N ILE A 60 -7.31 -4.45 9.11
CA ILE A 60 -8.10 -3.21 9.19
C ILE A 60 -7.82 -2.48 10.50
N ASP A 61 -7.78 -3.17 11.64
CA ASP A 61 -7.53 -2.55 12.95
C ASP A 61 -6.11 -1.95 13.03
N ILE A 62 -5.11 -2.66 12.52
CA ILE A 62 -3.73 -2.16 12.43
C ILE A 62 -3.62 -1.01 11.42
N MET A 63 -4.32 -1.08 10.30
CA MET A 63 -4.39 0.01 9.33
C MET A 63 -5.00 1.27 9.95
N ASN A 64 -6.10 1.14 10.70
CA ASN A 64 -6.73 2.25 11.42
C ASN A 64 -5.75 2.90 12.42
N THR A 65 -4.91 2.10 13.08
CA THR A 65 -3.83 2.61 13.92
C THR A 65 -2.81 3.39 13.09
N GLY A 66 -2.46 2.93 11.89
CA GLY A 66 -1.60 3.68 10.96
C GLY A 66 -2.20 5.02 10.55
N TRP A 67 -3.50 5.04 10.21
CA TRP A 67 -4.23 6.29 9.92
C TRP A 67 -4.29 7.24 11.10
N TYR A 68 -4.44 6.72 12.33
CA TYR A 68 -4.36 7.54 13.53
C TYR A 68 -3.02 8.29 13.61
N TYR A 69 -1.89 7.60 13.46
CA TYR A 69 -0.57 8.25 13.47
C TYR A 69 -0.37 9.21 12.29
N LEU A 70 -0.87 8.86 11.09
CA LEU A 70 -0.85 9.74 9.92
C LEU A 70 -1.55 11.07 10.21
N HIS A 71 -2.71 11.05 10.86
CA HIS A 71 -3.43 12.26 11.24
C HIS A 71 -2.71 13.09 12.31
N GLN A 72 -1.87 12.47 13.14
CA GLN A 72 -0.98 13.18 14.07
C GLN A 72 0.29 13.72 13.40
N GLY A 73 0.53 13.41 12.13
CA GLY A 73 1.75 13.79 11.40
C GLY A 73 2.95 12.86 11.65
N ASP A 74 2.77 11.76 12.38
CA ASP A 74 3.81 10.74 12.57
C ASP A 74 3.77 9.73 11.41
N TYR A 75 4.32 10.17 10.28
CA TYR A 75 4.31 9.40 9.03
C TYR A 75 5.19 8.16 9.08
N ASP A 76 6.27 8.15 9.88
CA ASP A 76 7.14 6.99 10.06
C ASP A 76 6.43 5.88 10.82
N THR A 77 5.75 6.21 11.93
CA THR A 77 4.94 5.23 12.66
C THR A 77 3.74 4.78 11.83
N ALA A 78 3.10 5.71 11.10
CA ALA A 78 2.04 5.35 10.16
C ALA A 78 2.53 4.31 9.14
N MET A 79 3.66 4.55 8.47
CA MET A 79 4.22 3.62 7.48
C MET A 79 4.49 2.23 8.07
N LYS A 80 5.06 2.17 9.29
CA LYS A 80 5.29 0.90 9.99
C LYS A 80 3.99 0.13 10.23
N ARG A 81 2.92 0.82 10.65
CA ARG A 81 1.60 0.20 10.89
C ARG A 81 0.94 -0.24 9.59
N ILE A 82 1.00 0.58 8.53
CA ILE A 82 0.47 0.18 7.23
C ILE A 82 1.25 -1.04 6.65
N ASN A 83 2.57 -1.11 6.85
CA ASN A 83 3.38 -2.29 6.52
C ASN A 83 2.97 -3.55 7.29
N GLN A 84 2.62 -3.41 8.57
CA GLN A 84 2.07 -4.51 9.37
C GLN A 84 0.68 -4.94 8.89
N ALA A 85 -0.18 -4.01 8.49
CA ALA A 85 -1.47 -4.33 7.88
C ALA A 85 -1.30 -5.09 6.56
N TRP A 86 -0.32 -4.69 5.73
CA TRP A 86 0.04 -5.41 4.51
C TRP A 86 0.51 -6.85 4.78
N LEU A 87 1.30 -7.04 5.86
CA LEU A 87 1.79 -8.36 6.25
C LEU A 87 0.65 -9.29 6.73
N LEU A 88 -0.37 -8.72 7.38
CA LEU A 88 -1.57 -9.44 7.80
C LEU A 88 -2.47 -9.81 6.62
N ASP A 89 -2.73 -8.84 5.72
CA ASP A 89 -3.55 -9.03 4.53
C ASP A 89 -3.05 -8.16 3.36
N SER A 90 -2.23 -8.78 2.50
CA SER A 90 -1.72 -8.12 1.30
C SER A 90 -2.75 -8.01 0.16
N THR A 91 -3.95 -8.57 0.32
CA THR A 91 -5.06 -8.47 -0.65
C THR A 91 -5.93 -7.24 -0.40
N ASN A 92 -5.87 -6.65 0.79
CA ASN A 92 -6.59 -5.43 1.12
C ASN A 92 -6.07 -4.21 0.34
N ILE A 93 -6.86 -3.74 -0.63
CA ILE A 93 -6.51 -2.62 -1.52
C ILE A 93 -6.34 -1.30 -0.75
N ALA A 94 -7.05 -1.11 0.36
CA ALA A 94 -6.94 0.12 1.16
C ALA A 94 -5.53 0.33 1.76
N VAL A 95 -4.79 -0.76 1.99
CA VAL A 95 -3.38 -0.70 2.43
C VAL A 95 -2.51 -0.01 1.37
N TYR A 96 -2.73 -0.30 0.09
CA TYR A 96 -1.97 0.29 -1.01
C TYR A 96 -2.32 1.77 -1.19
N SER A 97 -3.60 2.12 -1.10
CA SER A 97 -4.06 3.51 -1.08
C SER A 97 -3.47 4.29 0.10
N SER A 98 -3.31 3.66 1.27
CA SER A 98 -2.69 4.30 2.45
C SER A 98 -1.22 4.67 2.19
N TYR A 99 -0.47 3.85 1.44
CA TYR A 99 0.90 4.21 1.03
C TYR A 99 0.92 5.43 0.10
N VAL A 100 -0.04 5.54 -0.83
CA VAL A 100 -0.17 6.72 -1.71
C VAL A 100 -0.25 8.00 -0.86
N VAL A 101 -1.11 7.99 0.16
CA VAL A 101 -1.31 9.14 1.05
C VAL A 101 -0.02 9.48 1.81
N ILE A 102 0.62 8.50 2.44
CA ILE A 102 1.84 8.75 3.22
C ILE A 102 2.96 9.31 2.33
N LEU A 103 3.15 8.74 1.14
CA LEU A 103 4.18 9.20 0.20
C LEU A 103 3.91 10.62 -0.28
N ASP A 104 2.68 10.93 -0.66
CA ASP A 104 2.36 12.27 -1.17
C ASP A 104 2.48 13.33 -0.06
N LEU A 105 2.00 13.03 1.16
CA LEU A 105 2.18 13.92 2.33
C LEU A 105 3.64 14.13 2.75
N THR A 106 4.52 13.21 2.37
CA THR A 106 5.97 13.32 2.62
C THR A 106 6.73 13.84 1.40
N SER A 107 6.03 14.51 0.47
CA SER A 107 6.58 15.11 -0.75
C SER A 107 7.24 14.12 -1.72
N LYS A 108 6.90 12.83 -1.63
CA LYS A 108 7.36 11.75 -2.50
C LYS A 108 6.32 11.44 -3.57
N THR A 109 5.81 12.49 -4.25
CA THR A 109 4.66 12.38 -5.16
C THR A 109 4.90 11.40 -6.32
N ASP A 110 6.12 11.31 -6.87
CA ASP A 110 6.43 10.33 -7.93
C ASP A 110 6.30 8.88 -7.46
N GLU A 111 6.66 8.61 -6.21
CA GLU A 111 6.50 7.29 -5.59
C GLU A 111 5.03 7.04 -5.23
N ALA A 112 4.31 8.08 -4.80
CA ALA A 112 2.87 8.01 -4.59
C ALA A 112 2.13 7.65 -5.89
N ILE A 113 2.53 8.22 -7.03
CA ILE A 113 1.97 7.90 -8.36
C ILE A 113 2.22 6.43 -8.72
N LYS A 114 3.42 5.89 -8.48
CA LYS A 114 3.70 4.45 -8.71
C LYS A 114 2.83 3.56 -7.82
N MET A 115 2.61 3.96 -6.57
CA MET A 115 1.72 3.24 -5.65
C MET A 115 0.25 3.36 -6.05
N LEU A 116 -0.16 4.49 -6.62
CA LEU A 116 -1.50 4.70 -7.13
C LEU A 116 -1.77 3.82 -8.35
N ASP A 117 -0.81 3.72 -9.27
CA ASP A 117 -0.87 2.81 -10.43
C ASP A 117 -1.08 1.36 -9.97
N LEU A 118 -0.28 0.88 -9.02
CA LEU A 118 -0.45 -0.44 -8.41
C LEU A 118 -1.82 -0.61 -7.72
N THR A 119 -2.34 0.44 -7.09
CA THR A 119 -3.66 0.41 -6.44
C THR A 119 -4.77 0.26 -7.49
N CYS A 120 -4.71 1.01 -8.59
CA CYS A 120 -5.64 0.91 -9.71
C CYS A 120 -5.56 -0.48 -10.39
N ASP A 121 -4.36 -1.02 -10.59
CA ASP A 121 -4.17 -2.37 -11.15
C ASP A 121 -4.81 -3.45 -10.28
N LYS A 122 -4.68 -3.33 -8.95
CA LYS A 122 -5.34 -4.24 -8.00
C LYS A 122 -6.86 -4.15 -8.06
N ILE A 123 -7.43 -2.95 -8.21
CA ILE A 123 -8.87 -2.78 -8.43
C ILE A 123 -9.28 -3.47 -9.75
N ASN A 124 -8.52 -3.26 -10.81
CA ASN A 124 -8.85 -3.77 -12.15
C ASN A 124 -8.80 -5.29 -12.27
N THR A 125 -7.82 -5.91 -11.60
CA THR A 125 -7.59 -7.36 -11.64
C THR A 125 -8.45 -8.12 -10.64
N ARG A 126 -9.09 -7.42 -9.69
CA ARG A 126 -9.94 -8.02 -8.67
C ARG A 126 -11.37 -8.22 -9.19
N VAL A 127 -11.96 -9.36 -8.82
CA VAL A 127 -13.39 -9.61 -8.99
C VAL A 127 -14.16 -8.77 -7.96
N ASP A 128 -15.05 -7.91 -8.44
CA ASP A 128 -15.92 -7.09 -7.60
C ASP A 128 -16.92 -8.00 -6.84
N PRO A 129 -17.01 -7.93 -5.50
CA PRO A 129 -17.94 -8.80 -4.78
C PRO A 129 -19.39 -8.44 -5.01
N ASP A 130 -20.24 -9.45 -5.30
CA ASP A 130 -21.69 -9.30 -5.40
C ASP A 130 -22.35 -8.77 -4.11
N SER A 131 -21.70 -8.97 -2.96
CA SER A 131 -22.14 -8.50 -1.64
C SER A 131 -20.96 -7.90 -0.87
N PRO A 132 -20.71 -6.58 -1.04
CA PRO A 132 -19.60 -5.90 -0.39
C PRO A 132 -19.71 -5.90 1.13
N THR A 133 -18.57 -6.00 1.80
CA THR A 133 -18.47 -5.89 3.27
C THR A 133 -17.33 -4.95 3.64
N GLN A 134 -17.19 -4.62 4.93
CA GLN A 134 -16.05 -3.83 5.40
C GLN A 134 -14.70 -4.52 5.10
N MET A 135 -14.63 -5.85 5.19
CA MET A 135 -13.42 -6.63 4.88
C MET A 135 -13.23 -6.89 3.39
N ASN A 136 -14.30 -6.80 2.61
CA ASN A 136 -14.28 -7.00 1.16
C ASN A 136 -15.13 -5.91 0.46
N PRO A 137 -14.68 -4.62 0.45
CA PRO A 137 -15.41 -3.51 -0.16
C PRO A 137 -15.54 -3.66 -1.67
N SER A 138 -16.50 -2.99 -2.32
CA SER A 138 -16.58 -3.02 -3.79
C SER A 138 -15.43 -2.26 -4.45
N ASN A 139 -15.19 -2.53 -5.73
CA ASN A 139 -14.23 -1.77 -6.54
C ASN A 139 -14.59 -0.28 -6.59
N GLN A 140 -15.89 0.05 -6.60
CA GLN A 140 -16.37 1.43 -6.49
C GLN A 140 -15.95 2.08 -5.16
N MET A 141 -16.10 1.40 -4.02
CA MET A 141 -15.71 1.95 -2.71
C MET A 141 -14.21 2.25 -2.65
N PHE A 142 -13.37 1.41 -3.25
CA PHE A 142 -11.93 1.72 -3.36
C PHE A 142 -11.65 2.93 -4.24
N ALA A 143 -12.38 3.08 -5.36
CA ALA A 143 -12.27 4.23 -6.25
C ALA A 143 -12.68 5.55 -5.56
N GLU A 144 -13.76 5.53 -4.79
CA GLU A 144 -14.18 6.66 -3.94
C GLU A 144 -13.12 6.99 -2.88
N PHE A 145 -12.55 5.96 -2.25
CA PHE A 145 -11.51 6.12 -1.24
C PHE A 145 -10.24 6.78 -1.80
N ILE A 146 -9.74 6.36 -2.97
CA ILE A 146 -8.56 6.99 -3.60
C ILE A 146 -8.84 8.44 -4.02
N VAL A 147 -10.04 8.78 -4.50
CA VAL A 147 -10.42 10.16 -4.85
C VAL A 147 -10.47 11.05 -3.63
N GLY A 148 -11.15 10.61 -2.56
CA GLY A 148 -11.21 11.36 -1.30
C GLY A 148 -9.82 11.57 -0.67
N ASN A 149 -8.97 10.54 -0.70
CA ASN A 149 -7.59 10.62 -0.22
C ASN A 149 -6.73 11.58 -1.03
N THR A 150 -6.91 11.61 -2.35
CA THR A 150 -6.17 12.52 -3.24
C THR A 150 -6.55 13.98 -2.97
N PHE A 151 -7.85 14.26 -2.75
CA PHE A 151 -8.26 15.59 -2.30
C PHE A 151 -7.69 15.94 -0.92
N PHE A 152 -7.68 14.99 0.00
CA PHE A 152 -7.10 15.19 1.33
C PHE A 152 -5.61 15.55 1.27
N THR A 153 -4.81 14.87 0.45
CA THR A 153 -3.38 15.21 0.29
C THR A 153 -3.19 16.53 -0.44
N TYR A 154 -3.98 16.81 -1.49
CA TYR A 154 -3.98 18.09 -2.18
C TYR A 154 -4.19 19.27 -1.23
N LYS A 155 -5.16 19.19 -0.31
CA LYS A 155 -5.41 20.28 0.67
C LYS A 155 -4.22 20.59 1.59
N LYS A 156 -3.32 19.64 1.78
CA LYS A 156 -2.12 19.82 2.62
C LYS A 156 -0.89 20.21 1.81
N MET A 157 -0.74 19.64 0.63
CA MET A 157 0.49 19.75 -0.17
C MET A 157 0.39 20.82 -1.26
N HIS A 158 -0.84 21.20 -1.66
CA HIS A 158 -1.13 22.08 -2.80
C HIS A 158 -0.45 21.63 -4.10
N ASN A 159 -0.23 20.31 -4.25
CA ASN A 159 0.36 19.68 -5.42
C ASN A 159 -0.74 18.96 -6.21
N THR A 160 -0.88 19.30 -7.49
CA THR A 160 -1.92 18.75 -8.37
C THR A 160 -1.50 17.47 -9.10
N ASN A 161 -0.21 17.08 -9.06
CA ASN A 161 0.32 16.00 -9.91
C ASN A 161 -0.38 14.66 -9.64
N LEU A 162 -0.58 14.28 -8.37
CA LEU A 162 -1.29 13.05 -8.02
C LEU A 162 -2.74 13.08 -8.52
N ALA A 163 -3.42 14.23 -8.38
CA ALA A 163 -4.79 14.42 -8.83
C ALA A 163 -4.93 14.37 -10.35
N GLN A 164 -4.04 15.01 -11.09
CA GLN A 164 -4.01 14.95 -12.56
C GLN A 164 -3.79 13.52 -13.05
N TYR A 165 -2.87 12.79 -12.41
CA TYR A 165 -2.63 11.39 -12.72
C TYR A 165 -3.85 10.51 -12.43
N LEU A 166 -4.46 10.66 -11.24
CA LEU A 166 -5.68 9.94 -10.87
C LEU A 166 -6.81 10.22 -11.85
N TYR A 167 -7.01 11.48 -12.24
CA TYR A 167 -8.04 11.88 -13.18
C TYR A 167 -7.97 11.07 -14.50
N ALA A 168 -6.77 10.93 -15.07
CA ALA A 168 -6.55 10.13 -16.26
C ALA A 168 -6.75 8.62 -16.02
N LYS A 169 -6.37 8.12 -14.84
CA LYS A 169 -6.51 6.69 -14.49
C LYS A 169 -7.94 6.23 -14.21
N LEU A 170 -8.84 7.13 -13.78
CA LEU A 170 -10.23 6.79 -13.50
C LEU A 170 -10.95 6.15 -14.70
N ASP A 171 -10.63 6.57 -15.93
CA ASP A 171 -11.22 6.01 -17.15
C ASP A 171 -10.88 4.51 -17.33
N MET A 172 -9.74 4.08 -16.80
CA MET A 172 -9.24 2.70 -16.90
C MET A 172 -9.75 1.78 -15.79
N LEU A 173 -10.48 2.30 -14.80
CA LEU A 173 -10.95 1.47 -13.69
C LEU A 173 -12.04 0.48 -14.10
N ASN A 174 -12.02 -0.72 -13.54
CA ASN A 174 -13.08 -1.72 -13.71
C ASN A 174 -14.28 -1.43 -12.77
N ILE A 175 -14.95 -0.31 -13.03
CA ILE A 175 -16.18 0.16 -12.35
C ILE A 175 -17.16 0.69 -13.41
N PRO A 176 -18.46 0.84 -13.11
CA PRO A 176 -19.42 1.35 -14.10
C PRO A 176 -19.08 2.75 -14.59
N GLN A 177 -19.36 3.04 -15.88
CA GLN A 177 -18.99 4.32 -16.50
C GLN A 177 -19.56 5.54 -15.75
N SER A 178 -20.81 5.44 -15.27
CA SER A 178 -21.44 6.51 -14.48
C SER A 178 -20.66 6.87 -13.22
N ASN A 179 -20.04 5.87 -12.57
CA ASN A 179 -19.21 6.09 -11.38
C ASN A 179 -17.90 6.76 -11.74
N LYS A 180 -17.27 6.40 -12.87
CA LYS A 180 -16.06 7.08 -13.37
C LYS A 180 -16.31 8.56 -13.61
N GLU A 181 -17.40 8.89 -14.30
CA GLU A 181 -17.78 10.29 -14.57
C GLU A 181 -18.08 11.05 -13.28
N ALA A 182 -18.81 10.44 -12.33
CA ALA A 182 -19.09 11.06 -11.04
C ALA A 182 -17.79 11.37 -10.26
N LEU A 183 -16.86 10.42 -10.21
CA LEU A 183 -15.57 10.59 -9.53
C LEU A 183 -14.68 11.64 -10.22
N LYS A 184 -14.65 11.67 -11.55
CA LYS A 184 -13.92 12.70 -12.32
C LYS A 184 -14.50 14.09 -12.08
N ASN A 185 -15.83 14.22 -12.04
CA ASN A 185 -16.50 15.47 -11.74
C ASN A 185 -16.27 15.92 -10.30
N GLN A 186 -16.28 14.99 -9.35
CA GLN A 186 -15.92 15.27 -7.96
C GLN A 186 -14.49 15.82 -7.88
N LEU A 187 -13.51 15.13 -8.48
CA LEU A 187 -12.11 15.54 -8.40
C LEU A 187 -11.88 16.93 -9.02
N ARG A 188 -12.56 17.28 -10.12
CA ARG A 188 -12.54 18.63 -10.71
C ARG A 188 -13.20 19.69 -9.84
N THR A 189 -14.25 19.31 -9.12
CA THR A 189 -14.94 20.23 -8.20
C THR A 189 -14.09 20.51 -6.97
N ASP A 190 -13.45 19.47 -6.43
CA ASP A 190 -12.61 19.53 -5.24
C ASP A 190 -11.24 20.17 -5.54
N ILE A 191 -10.72 20.02 -6.76
CA ILE A 191 -9.41 20.50 -7.20
C ILE A 191 -9.56 21.21 -8.57
N PRO A 192 -10.02 22.47 -8.61
CA PRO A 192 -10.31 23.17 -9.87
C PRO A 192 -9.10 23.34 -10.80
N GLU A 193 -7.88 23.22 -10.29
CA GLU A 193 -6.63 23.36 -11.03
C GLU A 193 -6.30 22.18 -11.96
N ILE A 194 -7.04 21.06 -11.89
CA ILE A 194 -6.84 19.92 -12.81
C ILE A 194 -7.71 19.99 -14.08
N ASN A 195 -8.46 21.07 -14.27
CA ASN A 195 -9.35 21.28 -15.43
C ASN A 195 -8.60 21.49 -16.74
#